data_AF-A0A8S9WKD1-F1
#
_entry.id   AF-A0A8S9WKD1-F1
#
_cell.length_a   1.000
_cell.length_b   1.000
_cell.length_c   1.000
_cell.angle_alpha   90.00
_cell.angle_beta   90.00
_cell.angle_gamma   90.00
#
_symmetry.space_group_name_H-M   'P 1'
#
loop_
_entity.id
_entity.type
_entity.pdbx_description
1 polymer ?
#
loop_
_entity_poly.entity_id
_entity_poly.type
_entity_poly.pdbx_seq_one_letter_code
_entity_poly.pdbx_strand_id
1 'polypeptide(L)'
;MFADAISEAYYAMFHAAKSLLALKDIYPKTHTGVVVQFGLQFVNEGLIEELYAKSFAKAQTKREIADYDIYYEPSKEEAESIVEDAERFLVRIKKAIDEMPKSRI
;
A
#
# COMPACT_ATOMS: atom_id res chain seq x y z
N MET A 1 -16.41 -7.59 9.11
CA MET A 1 -17.29 -6.61 8.43
C MET A 1 -16.55 -6.05 7.22
N PHE A 2 -17.22 -5.42 6.24
CA PHE A 2 -16.54 -4.91 5.04
C PHE A 2 -15.53 -3.79 5.36
N ALA A 3 -15.76 -3.02 6.43
CA ALA A 3 -14.80 -2.06 6.97
C ALA A 3 -13.47 -2.72 7.37
N ASP A 4 -13.52 -3.82 8.11
CA ASP A 4 -12.32 -4.57 8.51
C ASP A 4 -11.52 -5.04 7.29
N ALA A 5 -12.20 -5.51 6.23
CA ALA A 5 -11.55 -5.95 5.00
C ALA A 5 -10.78 -4.82 4.30
N ILE A 6 -11.32 -3.59 4.31
CA ILE A 6 -10.64 -2.40 3.79
C ILE A 6 -9.39 -2.09 4.63
N SER A 7 -9.52 -2.14 5.96
CA SER A 7 -8.40 -1.87 6.87
C SER A 7 -7.27 -2.89 6.70
N GLU A 8 -7.59 -4.19 6.65
CA GLU A 8 -6.62 -5.26 6.42
C GLU A 8 -5.95 -5.18 5.03
N ALA A 9 -6.72 -4.88 3.98
CA ALA A 9 -6.19 -4.69 2.63
C ALA A 9 -5.18 -3.52 2.59
N TYR A 10 -5.49 -2.41 3.26
CA TYR A 10 -4.54 -1.31 3.43
C TYR A 10 -3.27 -1.74 4.16
N TYR A 11 -3.38 -2.46 5.29
CA TYR A 11 -2.20 -2.87 6.05
C TYR A 11 -1.32 -3.85 5.26
N ALA A 12 -1.90 -4.72 4.44
CA ALA A 12 -1.14 -5.57 3.53
C ALA A 12 -0.29 -4.74 2.54
N MET A 13 -0.88 -3.72 1.91
CA MET A 13 -0.14 -2.79 1.02
C MET A 13 0.93 -2.00 1.80
N PHE A 14 0.59 -1.54 2.99
CA PHE A 14 1.48 -0.77 3.86
C PHE A 14 2.72 -1.56 4.24
N HIS A 15 2.56 -2.81 4.66
CA HIS A 15 3.68 -3.68 5.00
C HIS A 15 4.55 -4.00 3.78
N ALA A 16 3.94 -4.27 2.63
CA ALA A 16 4.70 -4.49 1.39
C ALA A 16 5.51 -3.26 0.98
N ALA A 17 4.92 -2.06 1.02
CA ALA A 17 5.61 -0.81 0.75
C ALA A 17 6.77 -0.57 1.74
N LYS A 18 6.55 -0.85 3.04
CA LYS A 18 7.62 -0.78 4.05
C LYS A 18 8.75 -1.77 3.79
N SER A 19 8.45 -3.00 3.37
CA SER A 19 9.48 -3.98 3.02
C SER A 19 10.34 -3.51 1.87
N LEU A 20 9.73 -2.93 0.84
CA LEU A 20 10.48 -2.38 -0.30
C LEU A 20 11.34 -1.17 0.12
N LEU A 21 10.79 -0.25 0.94
CA LEU A 21 11.55 0.87 1.51
C LEU A 21 12.73 0.43 2.37
N ALA A 22 12.57 -0.65 3.13
CA ALA A 22 13.63 -1.21 3.97
C ALA A 22 14.82 -1.72 3.16
N LEU A 23 14.61 -2.19 1.92
CA LEU A 23 15.71 -2.54 1.00
C LEU A 23 16.56 -1.33 0.56
N LYS A 24 16.05 -0.11 0.75
CA LYS A 24 16.77 1.15 0.57
C LYS A 24 17.20 1.80 1.90
N ASP A 25 17.11 1.09 3.03
CA ASP A 25 17.37 1.61 4.38
C ASP A 25 16.50 2.83 4.77
N ILE A 26 15.26 2.90 4.26
CA ILE A 26 14.32 3.99 4.55
C ILE A 26 13.22 3.49 5.50
N TYR A 27 13.07 4.15 6.65
CA TYR A 27 12.15 3.73 7.72
C TYR A 27 11.21 4.88 8.18
N PRO A 28 10.15 5.19 7.42
CA PRO A 28 9.21 6.24 7.80
C PRO A 28 8.43 5.86 9.06
N LYS A 29 8.16 6.85 9.92
CA LYS A 29 7.50 6.64 11.22
C LYS A 29 5.98 6.83 11.20
N THR A 30 5.41 7.26 10.07
CA THR A 30 3.98 7.56 9.94
C THR A 30 3.41 6.90 8.69
N HIS A 31 2.09 6.65 8.70
CA HIS A 31 1.37 6.08 7.55
C HIS A 31 1.54 6.91 6.28
N THR A 32 1.26 8.21 6.37
CA THR A 32 1.47 9.16 5.28
C THR A 32 2.94 9.22 4.84
N GLY A 33 3.88 9.11 5.78
CA GLY A 33 5.30 9.05 5.47
C GLY A 33 5.68 7.85 4.62
N VAL A 34 5.07 6.68 4.84
CA VAL A 34 5.29 5.49 4.00
C VAL A 34 4.75 5.72 2.59
N VAL A 35 3.54 6.27 2.43
CA VAL A 35 2.96 6.56 1.11
C VAL A 35 3.82 7.56 0.33
N VAL A 36 4.24 8.66 0.98
CA VAL A 36 5.07 9.68 0.36
C VAL A 36 6.43 9.11 -0.06
N GLN A 37 7.12 8.41 0.84
CA GLN A 37 8.43 7.82 0.53
C GLN A 37 8.32 6.74 -0.55
N PHE A 38 7.25 5.93 -0.55
CA PHE A 38 7.01 4.97 -1.62
C PHE A 38 6.91 5.64 -2.99
N GLY A 39 6.16 6.73 -3.09
CA GLY A 39 6.06 7.53 -4.32
C GLY A 39 7.40 8.12 -4.75
N LEU A 40 8.11 8.76 -3.83
CA LEU A 40 9.40 9.39 -4.11
C LEU A 40 10.46 8.39 -4.57
N GLN A 41 10.55 7.23 -3.91
CA GLN A 41 11.67 6.30 -4.06
C GLN A 41 11.47 5.26 -5.14
N PHE A 42 10.22 5.00 -5.55
CA PHE A 42 9.93 3.91 -6.48
C PHE A 42 9.07 4.35 -7.66
N VAL A 43 8.15 5.29 -7.47
CA VAL A 43 7.28 5.74 -8.56
C VAL A 43 8.00 6.81 -9.39
N ASN A 44 8.55 7.83 -8.74
CA ASN A 44 9.28 8.89 -9.43
C ASN A 44 10.59 8.38 -10.07
N GLU A 45 11.17 7.32 -9.52
CA GLU A 45 12.35 6.63 -10.08
C GLU A 45 11.98 5.65 -11.21
N GLY A 46 10.69 5.45 -11.48
CA GLY A 46 10.20 4.60 -12.58
C GLY A 46 10.24 3.10 -12.31
N LEU A 47 10.54 2.66 -11.08
CA LEU A 47 10.50 1.25 -10.69
C LEU A 47 9.05 0.75 -10.58
N ILE A 48 8.15 1.57 -10.02
CA ILE A 48 6.74 1.24 -9.82
C ILE A 48 5.86 2.20 -10.61
N GLU A 49 4.81 1.66 -11.21
CA GLU A 49 3.85 2.41 -12.00
C GLU A 49 2.94 3.29 -11.11
N GLU A 50 2.62 4.49 -11.58
CA GLU A 50 1.83 5.49 -10.84
C GLU A 50 0.48 4.95 -10.33
N LEU A 51 -0.13 4.01 -11.06
CA LEU A 51 -1.40 3.39 -10.67
C LEU A 51 -1.32 2.75 -9.27
N TYR A 52 -0.19 2.13 -8.91
CA TYR A 52 -0.04 1.48 -7.61
C TYR A 52 0.06 2.50 -6.48
N ALA A 53 0.68 3.65 -6.73
CA ALA A 53 0.71 4.76 -5.80
C ALA A 53 -0.70 5.30 -5.54
N LYS A 54 -1.51 5.45 -6.60
CA LYS A 54 -2.90 5.89 -6.52
C LYS A 54 -3.76 4.90 -5.73
N SER A 55 -3.66 3.61 -6.03
CA SER A 55 -4.37 2.56 -5.29
C SER A 55 -3.96 2.55 -3.82
N PHE A 56 -2.67 2.72 -3.51
CA PHE A 56 -2.20 2.71 -2.12
C PHE A 56 -2.67 3.94 -1.33
N ALA A 57 -2.63 5.13 -1.93
CA ALA A 57 -3.19 6.35 -1.33
C ALA A 57 -4.71 6.24 -1.11
N LYS A 58 -5.45 5.71 -2.11
CA LYS A 58 -6.88 5.43 -1.99
C LYS A 58 -7.17 4.48 -0.82
N ALA A 59 -6.42 3.39 -0.69
CA ALA A 59 -6.56 2.43 0.41
C ALA A 59 -6.28 3.10 1.77
N GLN A 60 -5.28 3.99 1.86
CA GLN A 60 -5.03 4.75 3.10
C GLN A 60 -6.26 5.59 3.49
N THR A 61 -6.79 6.39 2.56
CA THR A 61 -7.97 7.22 2.82
C THR A 61 -9.17 6.37 3.23
N LYS A 62 -9.40 5.24 2.55
CA LYS A 62 -10.52 4.34 2.87
C LYS A 62 -10.37 3.67 4.23
N ARG A 63 -9.16 3.29 4.62
CA ARG A 63 -8.87 2.77 5.95
C ARG A 63 -9.10 3.83 7.03
N GLU A 64 -8.71 5.07 6.80
CA GLU A 64 -8.98 6.17 7.76
C GLU A 64 -10.49 6.38 7.96
N ILE A 65 -11.29 6.31 6.90
CA ILE A 65 -12.74 6.40 7.01
C ILE A 65 -13.30 5.15 7.73
N ALA A 66 -12.87 3.95 7.34
CA ALA A 66 -13.31 2.69 7.93
C ALA A 66 -13.03 2.59 9.44
N ASP A 67 -11.88 3.08 9.90
CA ASP A 67 -11.48 2.97 11.30
C ASP A 67 -12.12 4.04 12.21
N TYR A 68 -12.43 5.22 11.67
CA TYR A 68 -12.80 6.40 12.48
C TYR A 68 -14.20 6.94 12.24
N ASP A 69 -14.83 6.66 11.10
CA ASP A 69 -16.19 7.12 10.80
C ASP A 69 -17.22 6.05 11.23
N ILE A 70 -17.90 6.32 12.36
CA ILE A 70 -18.92 5.44 12.93
C ILE A 70 -20.18 5.30 12.06
N TYR A 71 -20.36 6.18 11.07
CA TYR A 71 -21.50 6.14 10.14
C TYR A 71 -21.14 5.51 8.80
N TYR A 72 -19.87 5.13 8.61
CA TYR A 72 -19.43 4.55 7.36
C TYR A 72 -19.74 3.06 7.28
N GLU A 73 -20.61 2.70 6.35
CA GLU A 73 -20.94 1.32 6.02
C GLU A 73 -20.51 1.04 4.56
N PRO A 74 -19.30 0.49 4.35
CA PRO A 74 -18.83 0.19 3.00
C PRO A 74 -19.67 -0.91 2.36
N SER A 75 -19.95 -0.76 1.07
CA SER A 75 -20.58 -1.82 0.29
C SER A 75 -19.60 -2.98 0.08
N LYS A 76 -20.15 -4.14 -0.30
CA LYS A 76 -19.34 -5.30 -0.66
C LYS A 76 -18.39 -4.96 -1.82
N GLU A 77 -18.91 -4.31 -2.85
CA GLU A 77 -18.19 -3.95 -4.07
C GLU A 77 -17.05 -2.97 -3.79
N GLU A 78 -17.26 -2.04 -2.85
CA GLU A 78 -16.23 -1.12 -2.40
C GLU A 78 -15.09 -1.87 -1.70
N ALA A 79 -15.41 -2.76 -0.76
CA ALA A 79 -14.41 -3.56 -0.07
C ALA A 79 -13.67 -4.50 -1.04
N GLU A 80 -14.38 -5.17 -1.93
CA GLU A 80 -13.77 -6.02 -2.97
C GLU A 80 -12.82 -5.22 -3.87
N SER A 81 -13.20 -4.01 -4.30
CA SER A 81 -12.31 -3.16 -5.09
C SER A 81 -11.00 -2.84 -4.36
N ILE A 82 -11.03 -2.58 -3.05
CA ILE A 82 -9.81 -2.30 -2.27
C ILE A 82 -8.97 -3.55 -2.08
N VAL A 83 -9.60 -4.71 -1.84
CA VAL A 83 -8.91 -6.00 -1.72
C VAL A 83 -8.21 -6.36 -3.02
N GLU A 84 -8.88 -6.23 -4.16
CA GLU A 84 -8.28 -6.47 -5.47
C GLU A 84 -7.12 -5.50 -5.78
N ASP A 85 -7.26 -4.23 -5.40
CA ASP A 85 -6.18 -3.24 -5.48
C ASP A 85 -4.95 -3.69 -4.65
N ALA A 86 -5.19 -4.20 -3.44
CA ALA A 86 -4.14 -4.71 -2.55
C ALA A 86 -3.47 -5.97 -3.12
N GLU A 87 -4.22 -6.91 -3.68
CA GLU A 87 -3.67 -8.12 -4.31
C GLU A 87 -2.75 -7.78 -5.47
N ARG A 88 -3.19 -6.92 -6.39
CA ARG A 88 -2.38 -6.43 -7.52
C ARG A 88 -1.12 -5.73 -7.03
N PHE A 89 -1.25 -4.88 -6.01
CA PHE A 89 -0.12 -4.19 -5.40
C PHE A 89 0.89 -5.18 -4.82
N LEU A 90 0.46 -6.18 -4.05
CA LEU A 90 1.33 -7.19 -3.45
C LEU A 90 2.12 -7.97 -4.51
N VAL A 91 1.45 -8.39 -5.59
CA VAL A 91 2.12 -9.08 -6.71
C VAL A 91 3.19 -8.19 -7.32
N ARG A 92 2.89 -6.90 -7.56
CA ARG A 92 3.86 -5.96 -8.13
C ARG A 92 5.05 -5.72 -7.20
N ILE A 93 4.82 -5.53 -5.90
CA ILE A 93 5.91 -5.30 -4.94
C ILE A 93 6.80 -6.52 -4.81
N LYS A 94 6.24 -7.73 -4.77
CA LYS A 94 7.05 -8.97 -4.78
C LYS A 94 7.97 -9.01 -6.00
N LYS A 95 7.42 -8.71 -7.18
CA LYS A 95 8.22 -8.63 -8.41
C LYS A 95 9.32 -7.54 -8.32
N ALA A 96 9.01 -6.38 -7.75
CA ALA A 96 10.00 -5.31 -7.56
C ALA A 96 11.14 -5.72 -6.62
N ILE A 97 10.83 -6.47 -5.55
CA ILE A 97 11.84 -7.03 -4.64
C ILE A 97 12.77 -8.00 -5.38
N ASP A 98 12.23 -8.82 -6.29
CA ASP A 98 13.03 -9.75 -7.10
C ASP A 98 13.85 -9.02 -8.20
N GLU A 99 13.36 -7.89 -8.71
CA GLU A 99 14.05 -7.02 -9.68
C GLU A 99 15.19 -6.23 -9.01
N MET A 100 15.11 -5.98 -7.70
CA MET A 100 16.16 -5.29 -6.95
C MET A 100 17.36 -6.22 -6.68
N PRO A 101 18.60 -5.72 -6.81
CA PRO A 101 19.77 -6.50 -6.46
C PRO A 101 19.70 -6.85 -4.97
N LYS A 102 19.72 -8.15 -4.65
CA LYS A 102 19.75 -8.61 -3.26
C LYS A 102 21.00 -8.07 -2.60
N SER A 103 20.83 -7.10 -1.70
CA SER A 103 21.91 -6.61 -0.86
C SER A 103 22.52 -7.80 -0.13
N ARG A 104 23.82 -7.99 -0.34
CA ARG A 104 24.60 -9.07 0.25
C ARG A 104 24.80 -8.72 1.72
N ILE A 105 23.90 -9.22 2.58
CA ILE A 105 24.18 -9.31 4.02
C ILE A 105 25.23 -10.40 4.22
#